data_AF-B1P7E0-F1
#
_entry.id   AF-B1P7E0-F1
#
_cell.length_a   1.000
_cell.length_b   1.000
_cell.length_c   1.000
_cell.angle_alpha   90.00
_cell.angle_beta   90.00
_cell.angle_gamma   90.00
#
_symmetry.space_group_name_H-M   'P 1'
#
loop_
_entity.id
_entity.type
_entity.pdbx_description
1 polymer ?
#
loop_
_entity_poly.entity_id
_entity_poly.type
_entity_poly.pdbx_seq_one_letter_code
_entity_poly.pdbx_strand_id
1 'polypeptide(L)'
;MPCWRSFVAFICLAIIVVVITICQSFHTNFLTVGRNGTLRYEPTELNLGQMRMIAGLYDPENLRKNVQRIAIKRAVSTPGHSEVRNYIVDYLKKLNWNVELDIFMQKVPIMSNVTFHNIVARQNPRAQRYLMFGCHYDSKYFKDFDFMAATDSAVPCALMLNMATILRHQFHRSEISLMLVFFDGEEAFGEWSQEDSLYGSRHLAELWEKHGFLDKIDLFVLPDLIGAKDVVFKKNILDTSGWFHRLVQLEQKLFQAGILRSERPLFKFEPGMDVDDDHLPFTRRNVPVIHLISNKYPGVWHQAEDVEMNVDYNTTEQVGLVLRMFV
;
A
#
# COMPACT_ATOMS: atom_id res chain seq x y z
N MET A 1 -22.84 64.38 -20.50
CA MET A 1 -21.64 63.58 -20.18
C MET A 1 -22.01 62.41 -19.26
N PRO A 2 -22.29 61.20 -19.78
CA PRO A 2 -22.44 60.00 -18.93
C PRO A 2 -21.49 58.82 -19.30
N CYS A 3 -20.66 58.95 -20.34
CA CYS A 3 -19.98 57.78 -20.93
C CYS A 3 -18.74 57.28 -20.14
N TRP A 4 -18.16 58.10 -19.26
CA TRP A 4 -16.91 57.75 -18.56
C TRP A 4 -17.11 56.85 -17.34
N ARG A 5 -18.26 56.94 -16.66
CA ARG A 5 -18.52 56.13 -15.45
C ARG A 5 -18.77 54.66 -15.76
N SER A 6 -19.41 54.34 -16.89
CA SER A 6 -19.63 52.94 -17.31
C SER A 6 -18.36 52.25 -17.79
N PHE A 7 -17.41 52.98 -18.39
CA PHE A 7 -16.18 52.38 -18.91
C PHE A 7 -15.20 51.96 -17.80
N VAL A 8 -15.07 52.80 -16.76
CA VAL A 8 -14.26 52.47 -15.57
C VAL A 8 -14.87 51.29 -14.80
N ALA A 9 -16.20 51.24 -14.67
CA ALA A 9 -16.89 50.11 -14.04
C ALA A 9 -16.66 48.79 -14.79
N PHE A 10 -16.68 48.80 -16.13
CA PHE A 10 -16.41 47.62 -16.95
C PHE A 10 -14.97 47.12 -16.83
N ILE A 11 -13.99 48.04 -16.79
CA ILE A 11 -12.58 47.69 -16.60
C ILE A 11 -12.35 47.09 -15.21
N CYS A 12 -12.93 47.68 -14.14
CA CYS A 12 -12.85 47.12 -12.81
C CYS A 12 -13.50 45.73 -12.72
N LEU A 13 -14.66 45.53 -13.36
CA LEU A 13 -15.32 44.21 -13.39
C LEU A 13 -14.49 43.18 -14.16
N ALA A 14 -13.89 43.56 -15.30
CA ALA A 14 -13.02 42.70 -16.09
C ALA A 14 -11.73 42.33 -15.33
N ILE A 15 -11.12 43.27 -14.62
CA ILE A 15 -9.94 43.00 -13.77
C ILE A 15 -10.31 42.10 -12.59
N ILE A 16 -11.46 42.31 -11.93
CA ILE A 16 -11.92 41.45 -10.83
C ILE A 16 -12.22 40.04 -11.33
N VAL A 17 -12.88 39.89 -12.50
CA VAL A 17 -13.13 38.58 -13.11
C VAL A 17 -11.80 37.91 -13.49
N VAL A 18 -10.85 38.63 -14.10
CA VAL A 18 -9.53 38.06 -14.43
C VAL A 18 -8.76 37.67 -13.17
N VAL A 19 -8.79 38.47 -12.11
CA VAL A 19 -8.15 38.13 -10.82
C VAL A 19 -8.84 36.95 -10.15
N ILE A 20 -10.18 36.83 -10.19
CA ILE A 20 -10.90 35.67 -9.67
C ILE A 20 -10.60 34.42 -10.52
N THR A 21 -10.50 34.54 -11.85
CA THR A 21 -10.20 33.41 -12.75
C THR A 21 -8.75 32.97 -12.59
N ILE A 22 -7.81 33.90 -12.39
CA ILE A 22 -6.41 33.60 -12.06
C ILE A 22 -6.29 33.00 -10.66
N CYS A 23 -7.01 33.52 -9.65
CA CYS A 23 -7.05 32.95 -8.30
C CYS A 23 -7.72 31.57 -8.24
N GLN A 24 -8.71 31.29 -9.10
CA GLN A 24 -9.31 29.96 -9.24
C GLN A 24 -8.43 28.99 -10.04
N SER A 25 -7.46 29.49 -10.83
CA SER A 25 -6.54 28.69 -11.64
C SER A 25 -5.24 28.30 -10.92
N PHE A 26 -5.05 28.70 -9.65
CA PHE A 26 -3.89 28.31 -8.83
C PHE A 26 -4.28 27.53 -7.57
N HIS A 27 -5.27 26.63 -7.66
CA HIS A 27 -5.36 25.53 -6.70
C HIS A 27 -4.32 24.46 -7.08
N THR A 28 -3.07 24.70 -6.68
CA THR A 28 -2.06 23.65 -6.64
C THR A 28 -2.49 22.62 -5.58
N ASN A 29 -2.90 21.42 -6.01
CA ASN A 29 -3.32 20.31 -5.14
C ASN A 29 -2.10 19.64 -4.50
N PHE A 30 -1.37 20.38 -3.65
CA PHE A 30 -0.27 19.80 -2.89
C PHE A 30 -0.79 18.84 -1.82
N LEU A 31 -0.19 17.65 -1.75
CA LEU A 31 -0.43 16.67 -0.70
C LEU A 31 0.77 16.62 0.25
N THR A 32 0.50 16.47 1.55
CA THR A 32 1.54 16.37 2.58
C THR A 32 2.15 14.98 2.61
N VAL A 33 3.47 14.88 2.74
CA VAL A 33 4.23 13.64 2.94
C VAL A 33 5.32 13.84 4.00
N GLY A 34 5.93 12.73 4.41
CA GLY A 34 7.04 12.68 5.36
C GLY A 34 6.61 12.91 6.81
N ARG A 35 7.42 12.36 7.73
CA ARG A 35 7.16 12.37 9.18
C ARG A 35 6.95 13.76 9.78
N ASN A 36 7.64 14.76 9.24
CA ASN A 36 7.59 16.14 9.75
C ASN A 36 6.37 16.93 9.23
N GLY A 37 5.58 16.40 8.29
CA GLY A 37 4.41 17.07 7.72
C GLY A 37 4.72 18.35 6.92
N THR A 38 6.00 18.59 6.61
CA THR A 38 6.47 19.79 5.90
C THR A 38 6.66 19.57 4.41
N LEU A 39 6.90 18.33 3.99
CA LEU A 39 7.12 18.02 2.58
C LEU A 39 5.78 18.10 1.83
N ARG A 40 5.80 18.82 0.72
CA ARG A 40 4.66 18.97 -0.20
C ARG A 40 4.98 18.25 -1.48
N TYR A 41 4.06 17.39 -1.91
CA TYR A 41 4.16 16.70 -3.18
C TYR A 41 3.05 17.17 -4.10
N GLU A 42 3.39 17.39 -5.37
CA GLU A 42 2.41 17.61 -6.43
C GLU A 42 2.38 16.34 -7.30
N PRO A 43 1.38 15.48 -7.10
CA PRO A 43 1.33 14.24 -7.85
C PRO A 43 1.12 14.49 -9.35
N THR A 44 1.99 13.93 -10.18
CA THR A 44 1.84 14.01 -11.64
C THR A 44 0.61 13.23 -12.09
N GLU A 45 -0.23 13.83 -12.92
CA GLU A 45 -1.37 13.15 -13.53
C GLU A 45 -0.93 12.32 -14.75
N LEU A 46 -1.32 11.04 -14.78
CA LEU A 46 -1.11 10.20 -15.96
C LEU A 46 -2.06 10.63 -17.07
N ASN A 47 -1.55 10.75 -18.30
CA ASN A 47 -2.41 10.88 -19.47
C ASN A 47 -2.96 9.51 -19.91
N LEU A 48 -4.00 9.52 -20.76
CA LEU A 48 -4.66 8.29 -21.23
C LEU A 48 -3.72 7.30 -21.92
N GLY A 49 -2.71 7.79 -22.64
CA GLY A 49 -1.69 6.95 -23.28
C GLY A 49 -0.83 6.21 -22.25
N GLN A 50 -0.38 6.92 -21.20
CA GLN A 50 0.37 6.34 -20.09
C GLN A 50 -0.49 5.32 -19.32
N MET A 51 -1.76 5.66 -19.04
CA MET A 51 -2.69 4.73 -18.38
C MET A 51 -2.87 3.44 -19.21
N ARG A 52 -3.07 3.54 -20.52
CA ARG A 52 -3.20 2.36 -21.40
C ARG A 52 -1.91 1.56 -21.47
N MET A 53 -0.76 2.22 -21.51
CA MET A 53 0.55 1.56 -21.49
C MET A 53 0.74 0.75 -20.21
N ILE A 54 0.53 1.35 -19.03
CA ILE A 54 0.67 0.68 -17.73
C ILE A 54 -0.36 -0.44 -17.58
N ALA A 55 -1.60 -0.23 -18.03
CA ALA A 55 -2.64 -1.26 -18.03
C ALA A 55 -2.28 -2.44 -18.97
N GLY A 56 -1.56 -2.18 -20.06
CA GLY A 56 -1.05 -3.19 -20.98
C GLY A 56 0.10 -4.03 -20.44
N LEU A 57 0.79 -3.61 -19.37
CA LEU A 57 1.83 -4.40 -18.67
C LEU A 57 1.25 -5.47 -17.74
N TYR A 58 -0.06 -5.70 -17.83
CA TYR A 58 -0.81 -6.67 -17.06
C TYR A 58 -0.26 -8.10 -17.19
N ASP A 59 -0.06 -8.77 -16.05
CA ASP A 59 0.42 -10.15 -15.97
C ASP A 59 -0.35 -10.92 -14.86
N PRO A 60 -1.54 -11.46 -15.19
CA PRO A 60 -2.40 -12.15 -14.24
C PRO A 60 -1.89 -13.54 -13.87
N GLU A 61 -1.15 -14.19 -14.77
CA GLU A 61 -0.57 -15.50 -14.52
C GLU A 61 0.53 -15.38 -13.46
N ASN A 62 1.37 -14.36 -13.56
CA ASN A 62 2.35 -14.05 -12.52
C ASN A 62 1.69 -13.74 -11.18
N LEU A 63 0.64 -12.91 -11.15
CA LEU A 63 -0.10 -12.60 -9.94
C LEU A 63 -0.65 -13.87 -9.28
N ARG A 64 -1.38 -14.69 -10.03
CA ARG A 64 -1.95 -15.95 -9.56
C ARG A 64 -0.89 -16.92 -9.06
N LYS A 65 0.21 -17.07 -9.80
CA LYS A 65 1.33 -17.92 -9.39
C LYS A 65 1.96 -17.43 -8.09
N ASN A 66 2.09 -16.12 -7.89
CA ASN A 66 2.59 -15.56 -6.64
C ASN A 66 1.63 -15.86 -5.48
N VAL A 67 0.32 -15.70 -5.66
CA VAL A 67 -0.66 -16.08 -4.63
C VAL A 67 -0.54 -17.56 -4.28
N GLN A 68 -0.48 -18.46 -5.27
CA GLN A 68 -0.35 -19.91 -5.04
C GLN A 68 0.96 -20.29 -4.30
N ARG A 69 2.05 -19.55 -4.54
CA ARG A 69 3.34 -19.80 -3.89
C ARG A 69 3.39 -19.30 -2.46
N ILE A 70 2.56 -18.31 -2.11
CA ILE A 70 2.57 -17.66 -0.80
C ILE A 70 1.44 -18.21 0.07
N ALA A 71 0.27 -18.51 -0.48
CA ALA A 71 -0.91 -19.04 0.21
C ALA A 71 -0.76 -20.52 0.60
N ILE A 72 0.26 -20.79 1.40
CA ILE A 72 0.55 -22.05 2.09
C ILE A 72 0.63 -21.81 3.59
N LYS A 73 0.58 -22.88 4.40
CA LYS A 73 0.80 -22.79 5.85
C LYS A 73 2.18 -22.20 6.13
N ARG A 74 2.21 -21.01 6.71
CA ARG A 74 3.43 -20.21 6.87
C ARG A 74 3.47 -19.46 8.20
N ALA A 75 2.85 -20.03 9.24
CA ALA A 75 3.01 -19.53 10.60
C ALA A 75 4.49 -19.50 10.97
N VAL A 76 4.90 -18.49 11.74
CA VAL A 76 6.30 -18.23 12.06
C VAL A 76 6.98 -19.50 12.60
N SER A 77 8.22 -19.74 12.18
CA SER A 77 9.02 -20.95 12.48
C SER A 77 8.61 -22.26 11.78
N THR A 78 7.55 -22.28 10.97
CA THR A 78 7.24 -23.45 10.13
C THR A 78 8.16 -23.55 8.90
N PRO A 79 8.31 -24.73 8.27
CA PRO A 79 9.04 -24.84 7.01
C PRO A 79 8.47 -23.95 5.89
N GLY A 80 7.14 -23.85 5.79
CA GLY A 80 6.46 -23.02 4.79
C GLY A 80 6.75 -21.53 4.97
N HIS A 81 6.90 -21.06 6.22
CA HIS A 81 7.34 -19.69 6.52
C HIS A 81 8.71 -19.37 5.92
N SER A 82 9.69 -20.26 6.13
CA SER A 82 11.01 -20.09 5.54
C SER A 82 11.01 -20.25 4.01
N GLU A 83 10.15 -21.12 3.46
CA GLU A 83 9.96 -21.26 2.02
C GLU A 83 9.43 -19.97 1.39
N VAL A 84 8.39 -19.37 1.96
CA VAL A 84 7.81 -18.11 1.49
C VAL A 84 8.80 -16.96 1.60
N ARG A 85 9.52 -16.83 2.72
CA ARG A 85 10.57 -15.82 2.88
C ARG A 85 11.62 -15.94 1.77
N ASN A 86 12.13 -17.14 1.54
CA ASN A 86 13.15 -17.38 0.51
C ASN A 86 12.59 -17.11 -0.90
N TYR A 87 11.34 -17.49 -1.15
CA TYR A 87 10.66 -17.20 -2.41
C TYR A 87 10.59 -15.69 -2.69
N ILE A 88 10.12 -14.89 -1.74
CA ILE A 88 10.02 -13.42 -1.87
C ILE A 88 11.41 -12.81 -2.11
N VAL A 89 12.41 -13.21 -1.31
CA VAL A 89 13.79 -12.73 -1.45
C VAL A 89 14.36 -13.04 -2.84
N ASP A 90 14.24 -14.28 -3.29
CA ASP A 90 14.77 -14.72 -4.58
C ASP A 90 14.04 -14.05 -5.74
N TYR A 91 12.73 -13.86 -5.62
CA TYR A 91 11.92 -13.18 -6.62
C TYR A 91 12.40 -11.74 -6.83
N LEU A 92 12.57 -10.98 -5.75
CA LEU A 92 12.97 -9.58 -5.81
C LEU A 92 14.44 -9.42 -6.24
N LYS A 93 15.34 -10.31 -5.79
CA LYS A 93 16.74 -10.33 -6.25
C LYS A 93 16.85 -10.59 -7.75
N LYS A 94 16.03 -11.48 -8.32
CA LYS A 94 15.96 -11.71 -9.79
C LYS A 94 15.50 -10.48 -10.57
N LEU A 95 14.77 -9.57 -9.93
CA LEU A 95 14.38 -8.28 -10.48
C LEU A 95 15.41 -7.16 -10.20
N ASN A 96 16.59 -7.50 -9.69
CA ASN A 96 17.67 -6.57 -9.31
C ASN A 96 17.29 -5.56 -8.21
N TRP A 97 16.38 -5.94 -7.31
CA TRP A 97 16.14 -5.15 -6.09
C TRP A 97 17.23 -5.40 -5.06
N ASN A 98 17.56 -4.36 -4.28
CA ASN A 98 18.39 -4.54 -3.09
C ASN A 98 17.51 -5.09 -1.96
N VAL A 99 17.79 -6.31 -1.51
CA VAL A 99 17.00 -7.01 -0.49
C VAL A 99 17.85 -7.26 0.74
N GLU A 100 17.36 -6.80 1.88
CA GLU A 100 17.94 -6.96 3.21
C GLU A 100 16.93 -7.65 4.12
N LEU A 101 17.43 -8.42 5.09
CA LEU A 101 16.60 -9.02 6.13
C LEU A 101 16.89 -8.30 7.45
N ASP A 102 15.83 -7.90 8.15
CA ASP A 102 15.90 -7.52 9.56
C ASP A 102 15.52 -8.75 10.39
N ILE A 103 16.50 -9.30 11.12
CA ILE A 103 16.42 -10.59 11.81
C ILE A 103 16.58 -10.36 13.30
N PHE A 104 15.60 -10.81 14.08
CA PHE A 104 15.61 -10.67 15.53
C PHE A 104 14.93 -11.86 16.21
N MET A 105 15.25 -12.07 17.49
CA MET A 105 14.61 -13.08 18.32
C MET A 105 13.74 -12.41 19.38
N GLN A 106 12.55 -12.94 19.58
CA GLN A 106 11.66 -12.49 20.64
C GLN A 106 10.94 -13.68 21.27
N LYS A 107 10.63 -13.55 22.56
CA LYS A 107 9.80 -14.50 23.27
C LYS A 107 8.34 -14.28 22.91
N VAL A 108 7.62 -15.35 22.60
CA VAL A 108 6.20 -15.29 22.26
C VAL A 108 5.38 -16.11 23.27
N PRO A 109 4.04 -15.95 23.32
CA PRO A 109 3.19 -16.90 24.01
C PRO A 109 3.27 -18.29 23.36
N ILE A 110 3.16 -19.36 24.16
CA ILE A 110 3.09 -20.77 23.72
C ILE A 110 4.42 -21.31 23.17
N MET A 111 4.99 -20.68 22.16
CA MET A 111 6.30 -21.02 21.60
C MET A 111 7.38 -20.23 22.37
N SER A 112 8.56 -20.80 22.59
CA SER A 112 9.60 -20.16 23.41
C SER A 112 10.21 -18.90 22.75
N ASN A 113 11.52 -18.88 22.47
CA ASN A 113 12.09 -17.83 21.62
C ASN A 113 11.86 -18.21 20.15
N VAL A 114 11.30 -17.27 19.39
CA VAL A 114 11.05 -17.38 17.95
C VAL A 114 11.92 -16.36 17.23
N THR A 115 12.40 -16.71 16.03
CA THR A 115 13.19 -15.82 15.18
C THR A 115 12.33 -15.27 14.04
N PHE A 116 12.24 -13.95 13.96
CA PHE A 116 11.49 -13.23 12.94
C PHE A 116 12.43 -12.67 11.87
N HIS A 117 11.91 -12.48 10.65
CA HIS A 117 12.67 -12.08 9.47
C HIS A 117 11.87 -11.11 8.61
N ASN A 118 11.83 -9.82 8.97
CA ASN A 118 11.28 -8.80 8.06
C ASN A 118 12.11 -8.77 6.77
N ILE A 119 11.45 -8.66 5.62
CA ILE A 119 12.10 -8.53 4.30
C ILE A 119 11.97 -7.08 3.85
N VAL A 120 13.09 -6.40 3.67
CA VAL A 120 13.14 -5.01 3.21
C VAL A 120 13.76 -4.98 1.82
N ALA A 121 12.99 -4.58 0.81
CA ALA A 121 13.44 -4.49 -0.57
C ALA A 121 13.37 -3.04 -1.07
N ARG A 122 14.49 -2.51 -1.57
CA ARG A 122 14.59 -1.16 -2.13
C ARG A 122 14.96 -1.25 -3.60
N GLN A 123 14.22 -0.57 -4.46
CA GLN A 123 14.54 -0.53 -5.89
C GLN A 123 15.82 0.26 -6.14
N ASN A 124 15.92 1.47 -5.56
CA ASN A 124 17.17 2.23 -5.48
C ASN A 124 17.59 2.40 -4.01
N PRO A 125 18.56 1.62 -3.49
CA PRO A 125 18.98 1.73 -2.08
C PRO A 125 19.67 3.06 -1.73
N ARG A 126 20.03 3.86 -2.74
CA ARG A 126 20.65 5.19 -2.58
C ARG A 126 19.65 6.34 -2.71
N ALA A 127 18.34 6.05 -2.84
CA ALA A 127 17.33 7.09 -2.87
C ALA A 127 17.30 7.86 -1.54
N GLN A 128 16.96 9.15 -1.63
CA GLN A 128 16.85 10.01 -0.46
C GLN A 128 15.54 9.75 0.29
N ARG A 129 14.46 9.45 -0.45
CA ARG A 129 13.12 9.23 0.07
C ARG A 129 12.45 8.04 -0.61
N TYR A 130 11.44 7.47 0.04
CA TYR A 130 10.74 6.29 -0.43
C TYR A 130 9.22 6.45 -0.30
N LEU A 131 8.51 6.05 -1.36
CA LEU A 131 7.16 5.53 -1.21
C LEU A 131 7.30 4.08 -0.72
N MET A 132 6.75 3.79 0.45
CA MET A 132 6.80 2.48 1.07
C MET A 132 5.47 1.76 0.87
N PHE A 133 5.52 0.53 0.36
CA PHE A 133 4.44 -0.43 0.51
C PHE A 133 4.86 -1.50 1.52
N GLY A 134 3.94 -1.88 2.40
CA GLY A 134 4.16 -2.94 3.38
C GLY A 134 2.99 -3.90 3.45
N CYS A 135 3.25 -5.17 3.73
CA CYS A 135 2.24 -6.17 4.11
C CYS A 135 2.91 -7.23 4.96
N HIS A 136 2.17 -8.02 5.73
CA HIS A 136 2.75 -9.16 6.44
C HIS A 136 2.78 -10.41 5.55
N TYR A 137 3.81 -11.25 5.71
CA TYR A 137 3.94 -12.50 4.94
C TYR A 137 3.75 -13.76 5.77
N ASP A 138 3.69 -13.67 7.10
CA ASP A 138 3.31 -14.79 7.94
C ASP A 138 1.82 -15.15 7.75
N SER A 139 1.38 -16.19 8.46
CA SER A 139 -0.02 -16.56 8.55
C SER A 139 -0.32 -16.91 9.99
N LYS A 140 -1.53 -16.62 10.45
CA LYS A 140 -1.95 -16.97 11.81
C LYS A 140 -1.76 -18.44 12.14
N TYR A 141 -1.31 -18.71 13.36
CA TYR A 141 -1.29 -20.06 13.89
C TYR A 141 -2.68 -20.47 14.39
N PHE A 142 -3.21 -21.56 13.82
CA PHE A 142 -4.36 -22.26 14.36
C PHE A 142 -3.97 -23.68 14.75
N LYS A 143 -4.51 -24.15 15.87
CA LYS A 143 -4.26 -25.52 16.36
C LYS A 143 -5.01 -26.57 15.55
N ASP A 144 -6.21 -26.23 15.08
CA ASP A 144 -7.18 -27.19 14.59
C ASP A 144 -7.16 -27.35 13.06
N PHE A 145 -6.54 -26.42 12.33
CA PHE A 145 -6.44 -26.48 10.87
C PHE A 145 -5.21 -25.74 10.34
N ASP A 146 -4.83 -26.06 9.11
CA ASP A 146 -3.78 -25.35 8.38
C ASP A 146 -4.37 -24.11 7.72
N PHE A 147 -4.06 -22.93 8.27
CA PHE A 147 -4.50 -21.66 7.72
C PHE A 147 -3.58 -21.22 6.58
N MET A 148 -4.13 -21.12 5.37
CA MET A 148 -3.40 -20.73 4.15
C MET A 148 -3.41 -19.24 3.92
N ALA A 149 -4.33 -18.51 4.57
CA ALA A 149 -4.34 -17.06 4.68
C ALA A 149 -4.13 -16.36 3.33
N ALA A 150 -4.99 -16.69 2.36
CA ALA A 150 -4.87 -16.18 1.00
C ALA A 150 -5.13 -14.67 0.95
N THR A 151 -6.18 -14.19 1.62
CA THR A 151 -6.48 -12.77 1.74
C THR A 151 -5.59 -12.04 2.74
N ASP A 152 -4.93 -12.81 3.62
CA ASP A 152 -4.40 -12.38 4.91
C ASP A 152 -2.96 -12.89 5.17
N SER A 153 -1.92 -12.44 4.47
CA SER A 153 -1.87 -11.43 3.41
C SER A 153 -1.15 -11.95 2.15
N ALA A 154 -1.43 -13.19 1.71
CA ALA A 154 -0.76 -13.74 0.52
C ALA A 154 -1.06 -12.94 -0.76
N VAL A 155 -2.30 -12.46 -0.93
CA VAL A 155 -2.71 -11.60 -2.04
C VAL A 155 -2.04 -10.23 -1.97
N PRO A 156 -2.04 -9.48 -0.85
CA PRO A 156 -1.21 -8.29 -0.69
C PRO A 156 0.27 -8.49 -1.04
N CYS A 157 0.90 -9.58 -0.55
CA CYS A 157 2.27 -9.93 -0.92
C CYS A 157 2.42 -10.10 -2.44
N ALA A 158 1.51 -10.85 -3.06
CA ALA A 158 1.53 -11.12 -4.50
C ALA A 158 1.31 -9.86 -5.35
N LEU A 159 0.47 -8.93 -4.90
CA LEU A 159 0.26 -7.62 -5.53
C LEU A 159 1.54 -6.78 -5.51
N MET A 160 2.27 -6.77 -4.40
CA MET A 160 3.56 -6.08 -4.29
C MET A 160 4.64 -6.71 -5.19
N LEU A 161 4.72 -8.04 -5.26
CA LEU A 161 5.63 -8.73 -6.18
C LEU A 161 5.28 -8.47 -7.66
N ASN A 162 3.99 -8.43 -8.00
CA ASN A 162 3.53 -8.11 -9.35
C ASN A 162 3.87 -6.66 -9.72
N MET A 163 3.68 -5.72 -8.80
CA MET A 163 4.09 -4.32 -8.94
C MET A 163 5.60 -4.21 -9.17
N ALA A 164 6.41 -4.94 -8.41
CA ALA A 164 7.87 -4.97 -8.58
C ALA A 164 8.29 -5.43 -9.98
N THR A 165 7.59 -6.43 -10.55
CA THR A 165 7.84 -6.89 -11.93
C THR A 165 7.50 -5.83 -12.95
N ILE A 166 6.33 -5.21 -12.83
CA ILE A 166 5.80 -4.26 -13.83
C ILE A 166 6.60 -2.96 -13.81
N LEU A 167 6.98 -2.49 -12.63
CA LEU A 167 7.72 -1.24 -12.43
C LEU A 167 9.25 -1.47 -12.38
N ARG A 168 9.74 -2.66 -12.76
CA ARG A 168 11.14 -3.07 -12.59
C ARG A 168 12.18 -2.19 -13.26
N HIS A 169 11.81 -1.32 -14.21
CA HIS A 169 12.72 -0.39 -14.88
C HIS A 169 12.52 1.07 -14.47
N GLN A 170 11.53 1.34 -13.61
CA GLN A 170 11.25 2.67 -13.09
C GLN A 170 12.14 2.97 -11.87
N PHE A 171 12.27 4.25 -11.53
CA PHE A 171 12.83 4.77 -10.27
C PHE A 171 14.26 4.36 -9.83
N HIS A 172 15.02 3.63 -10.66
CA HIS A 172 16.41 3.20 -10.36
C HIS A 172 17.41 4.34 -10.13
N ARG A 173 17.12 5.53 -10.67
CA ARG A 173 17.98 6.71 -10.58
C ARG A 173 17.26 7.92 -9.99
N SER A 174 16.07 7.70 -9.44
CA SER A 174 15.24 8.77 -8.87
C SER A 174 15.63 9.05 -7.43
N GLU A 175 15.48 10.32 -7.01
CA GLU A 175 15.70 10.73 -5.60
C GLU A 175 14.63 10.16 -4.66
N ILE A 176 13.42 9.98 -5.18
CA ILE A 176 12.32 9.23 -4.55
C ILE A 176 12.22 7.88 -5.25
N SER A 177 12.25 6.78 -4.50
CA SER A 177 12.16 5.43 -5.06
C SER A 177 11.11 4.58 -4.35
N LEU A 178 10.90 3.36 -4.83
CA LEU A 178 9.94 2.42 -4.26
C LEU A 178 10.66 1.51 -3.25
N MET A 179 10.04 1.33 -2.08
CA MET A 179 10.44 0.38 -1.05
C MET A 179 9.28 -0.56 -0.75
N LEU A 180 9.57 -1.86 -0.70
CA LEU A 180 8.62 -2.92 -0.34
C LEU A 180 9.09 -3.55 0.96
N VAL A 181 8.19 -3.71 1.92
CA VAL A 181 8.46 -4.36 3.21
C VAL A 181 7.49 -5.51 3.41
N PHE A 182 8.01 -6.70 3.65
CA PHE A 182 7.22 -7.85 4.02
C PHE A 182 7.47 -8.12 5.50
N PHE A 183 6.53 -7.72 6.34
CA PHE A 183 6.62 -7.88 7.79
C PHE A 183 6.45 -9.34 8.19
N ASP A 184 7.15 -9.72 9.27
CA ASP A 184 7.04 -11.04 9.87
C ASP A 184 6.39 -10.95 11.25
N GLY A 185 5.43 -11.83 11.53
CA GLY A 185 4.76 -11.91 12.82
C GLY A 185 3.85 -10.71 13.05
N GLU A 186 3.03 -10.35 12.07
CA GLU A 186 1.87 -9.47 12.34
C GLU A 186 0.93 -10.18 13.34
N GLU A 187 0.72 -11.48 13.09
CA GLU A 187 -0.30 -12.26 13.76
C GLU A 187 0.06 -12.61 15.21
N ALA A 188 -0.98 -12.61 16.05
CA ALA A 188 -0.87 -13.13 17.41
C ALA A 188 -0.67 -14.65 17.42
N PHE A 189 0.21 -15.15 18.31
CA PHE A 189 0.37 -16.59 18.56
C PHE A 189 -0.74 -17.13 19.47
N GLY A 190 -1.23 -16.30 20.40
CA GLY A 190 -2.38 -16.54 21.25
C GLY A 190 -3.48 -15.51 20.96
N GLU A 191 -3.58 -14.51 21.84
CA GLU A 191 -4.62 -13.46 21.75
C GLU A 191 -3.97 -12.12 21.39
N TRP A 192 -4.57 -11.45 20.40
CA TRP A 192 -4.11 -10.14 19.94
C TRP A 192 -4.02 -9.14 21.10
N SER A 193 -2.83 -8.62 21.33
CA SER A 193 -2.52 -7.67 22.41
C SER A 193 -1.32 -6.81 22.03
N GLN A 194 -0.93 -5.84 22.87
CA GLN A 194 0.22 -4.98 22.57
C GLN A 194 1.55 -5.75 22.52
N GLU A 195 1.62 -6.88 23.23
CA GLU A 195 2.81 -7.72 23.32
C GLU A 195 2.77 -8.91 22.35
N ASP A 196 1.57 -9.44 22.05
CA ASP A 196 1.32 -10.57 21.16
C ASP A 196 0.63 -10.16 19.86
N SER A 197 1.31 -9.28 19.12
CA SER A 197 1.03 -8.94 17.72
C SER A 197 2.16 -8.07 17.18
N LEU A 198 2.15 -7.80 15.87
CA LEU A 198 2.96 -6.75 15.25
C LEU A 198 4.46 -6.86 15.56
N TYR A 199 4.99 -8.08 15.72
CA TYR A 199 6.36 -8.33 16.15
C TYR A 199 7.34 -7.67 15.20
N GLY A 200 7.20 -7.95 13.91
CA GLY A 200 8.05 -7.44 12.84
C GLY A 200 7.99 -5.93 12.70
N SER A 201 6.79 -5.36 12.59
CA SER A 201 6.60 -3.91 12.43
C SER A 201 7.03 -3.11 13.67
N ARG A 202 6.78 -3.61 14.89
CA ARG A 202 7.27 -2.98 16.13
C ARG A 202 8.80 -2.91 16.14
N HIS A 203 9.46 -4.03 15.87
CA HIS A 203 10.92 -4.10 15.83
C HIS A 203 11.50 -3.18 14.75
N LEU A 204 10.99 -3.26 13.53
CA LEU A 204 11.52 -2.50 12.39
C LEU A 204 11.32 -0.99 12.57
N ALA A 205 10.16 -0.56 13.06
CA ALA A 205 9.90 0.86 13.32
C ALA A 205 10.80 1.42 14.42
N GLU A 206 11.06 0.67 15.49
CA GLU A 206 12.01 1.06 16.54
C GLU A 206 13.44 1.13 16.00
N LEU A 207 13.87 0.11 15.25
CA LEU A 207 15.19 0.06 14.64
C LEU A 207 15.42 1.26 13.71
N TRP A 208 14.44 1.57 12.85
CA TRP A 208 14.54 2.67 11.90
C TRP A 208 14.45 4.03 12.55
N GLU A 209 13.71 4.19 13.65
CA GLU A 209 13.75 5.42 14.43
C GLU A 209 15.14 5.68 15.00
N LYS A 210 15.74 4.66 15.61
CA LYS A 210 17.09 4.73 16.20
C LYS A 210 18.16 5.13 15.18
N HIS A 211 17.99 4.72 13.93
CA HIS A 211 18.92 5.00 12.84
C HIS A 211 18.52 6.20 11.96
N GLY A 212 17.47 6.95 12.33
CA GLY A 212 16.99 8.10 11.56
C GLY A 212 16.47 7.75 10.16
N PHE A 213 16.07 6.51 9.92
CA PHE A 213 15.60 6.06 8.61
C PHE A 213 14.14 6.44 8.35
N LEU A 214 13.31 6.61 9.39
CA LEU A 214 11.89 6.96 9.25
C LEU A 214 11.66 8.29 8.51
N ASP A 215 12.61 9.23 8.59
CA ASP A 215 12.53 10.51 7.86
C ASP A 215 12.63 10.34 6.34
N LYS A 216 13.06 9.16 5.86
CA LYS A 216 13.10 8.83 4.43
C LYS A 216 11.78 8.26 3.91
N ILE A 217 10.79 7.99 4.76
CA ILE A 217 9.50 7.44 4.33
C ILE A 217 8.55 8.62 4.05
N ASP A 218 8.27 8.85 2.76
CA ASP A 218 7.33 9.90 2.34
C ASP A 218 5.89 9.51 2.67
N LEU A 219 5.54 8.26 2.40
CA LEU A 219 4.21 7.70 2.60
C LEU A 219 4.35 6.19 2.74
N PHE A 220 3.63 5.61 3.69
CA PHE A 220 3.49 4.17 3.85
C PHE A 220 2.08 3.73 3.44
N VAL A 221 1.97 2.87 2.44
CA VAL A 221 0.71 2.23 2.03
C VAL A 221 0.71 0.78 2.53
N LEU A 222 -0.28 0.42 3.35
CA LEU A 222 -0.45 -0.91 3.94
C LEU A 222 -1.70 -1.59 3.36
N PRO A 223 -1.57 -2.37 2.26
CA PRO A 223 -2.63 -3.29 1.82
C PRO A 223 -2.77 -4.50 2.75
N ASP A 224 -3.99 -4.77 3.19
CA ASP A 224 -4.33 -5.95 4.00
C ASP A 224 -5.78 -6.43 3.72
N LEU A 225 -6.05 -7.71 3.98
CA LEU A 225 -7.34 -8.39 3.77
C LEU A 225 -7.92 -8.18 2.36
N ILE A 226 -7.08 -8.37 1.34
CA ILE A 226 -7.43 -8.18 -0.08
C ILE A 226 -7.57 -9.54 -0.75
N GLY A 227 -8.57 -9.70 -1.62
CA GLY A 227 -8.75 -10.91 -2.44
C GLY A 227 -10.19 -11.42 -2.45
N ALA A 228 -11.02 -10.97 -1.50
CA ALA A 228 -12.45 -11.22 -1.54
C ALA A 228 -13.14 -10.39 -2.64
N LYS A 229 -14.21 -10.96 -3.21
CA LYS A 229 -15.02 -10.31 -4.26
C LYS A 229 -15.64 -8.98 -3.82
N ASP A 230 -15.96 -8.85 -2.55
CA ASP A 230 -16.69 -7.71 -1.98
C ASP A 230 -15.82 -6.71 -1.22
N VAL A 231 -14.51 -6.70 -1.46
CA VAL A 231 -13.58 -5.71 -0.90
C VAL A 231 -14.06 -4.28 -1.16
N VAL A 232 -14.00 -3.44 -0.13
CA VAL A 232 -14.28 -2.01 -0.22
C VAL A 232 -13.32 -1.29 0.73
N PHE A 233 -12.58 -0.31 0.20
CA PHE A 233 -11.69 0.52 0.99
C PHE A 233 -12.34 1.85 1.33
N LYS A 234 -12.06 2.36 2.52
CA LYS A 234 -12.51 3.67 3.02
C LYS A 234 -11.33 4.48 3.54
N LYS A 235 -11.53 5.78 3.77
CA LYS A 235 -10.51 6.62 4.41
C LYS A 235 -10.48 6.33 5.92
N ASN A 236 -9.68 5.35 6.30
CA ASN A 236 -9.50 4.94 7.70
C ASN A 236 -8.66 5.94 8.48
N ILE A 237 -7.64 6.56 7.85
CA ILE A 237 -6.75 7.56 8.45
C ILE A 237 -7.04 8.95 7.86
N LEU A 238 -7.36 9.91 8.71
CA LEU A 238 -7.77 11.26 8.30
C LEU A 238 -6.62 12.10 7.74
N ASP A 239 -5.43 12.00 8.34
CA ASP A 239 -4.26 12.83 8.01
C ASP A 239 -3.77 12.62 6.57
N THR A 240 -4.00 11.43 6.02
CA THR A 240 -3.64 11.05 4.64
C THR A 240 -4.85 10.96 3.71
N SER A 241 -6.01 11.48 4.12
CA SER A 241 -7.25 11.40 3.34
C SER A 241 -7.14 12.01 1.94
N GLY A 242 -6.28 13.02 1.73
CA GLY A 242 -5.99 13.55 0.40
C GLY A 242 -5.32 12.53 -0.54
N TRP A 243 -4.44 11.68 0.00
CA TRP A 243 -3.85 10.58 -0.76
C TRP A 243 -4.86 9.45 -1.02
N PHE A 244 -5.72 9.14 -0.05
CA PHE A 244 -6.80 8.20 -0.28
C PHE A 244 -7.78 8.70 -1.36
N HIS A 245 -8.10 10.00 -1.36
CA HIS A 245 -8.93 10.62 -2.40
C HIS A 245 -8.32 10.44 -3.79
N ARG A 246 -7.00 10.45 -3.91
CA ARG A 246 -6.30 10.21 -5.17
C ARG A 246 -6.54 8.80 -5.70
N LEU A 247 -6.59 7.78 -4.84
CA LEU A 247 -6.99 6.41 -5.24
C LEU A 247 -8.42 6.38 -5.80
N VAL A 248 -9.35 7.09 -5.14
CA VAL A 248 -10.75 7.22 -5.60
C VAL A 248 -10.83 7.89 -6.98
N GLN A 249 -10.12 9.01 -7.18
CA GLN A 249 -10.08 9.73 -8.45
C GLN A 249 -9.46 8.87 -9.56
N LEU A 250 -8.41 8.14 -9.24
CA LEU A 250 -7.72 7.27 -10.19
C LEU A 250 -8.61 6.11 -10.63
N GLU A 251 -9.29 5.44 -9.71
CA GLU A 251 -10.26 4.40 -10.03
C GLU A 251 -11.37 4.94 -10.96
N GLN A 252 -11.93 6.11 -10.65
CA GLN A 252 -12.94 6.76 -11.49
C GLN A 252 -12.42 7.08 -12.90
N LYS A 253 -11.20 7.59 -13.03
CA LYS A 253 -10.58 7.87 -14.34
C LYS A 253 -10.39 6.59 -15.15
N LEU A 254 -9.98 5.50 -14.50
CA LEU A 254 -9.80 4.21 -15.18
C LEU A 254 -11.14 3.61 -15.66
N PHE A 255 -12.25 3.81 -14.93
CA PHE A 255 -13.59 3.48 -15.43
C PHE A 255 -13.97 4.33 -16.64
N GLN A 256 -13.82 5.65 -16.55
CA GLN A 256 -14.15 6.59 -17.64
C GLN A 256 -13.33 6.31 -18.91
N ALA A 257 -12.09 5.85 -18.74
CA ALA A 257 -11.19 5.47 -19.83
C ALA A 257 -11.51 4.10 -20.46
N GLY A 258 -12.45 3.34 -19.89
CA GLY A 258 -12.76 1.96 -20.31
C GLY A 258 -11.61 0.97 -20.07
N ILE A 259 -10.73 1.27 -19.11
CA ILE A 259 -9.57 0.43 -18.79
C ILE A 259 -9.96 -0.64 -17.75
N LEU A 260 -10.74 -0.27 -16.74
CA LEU A 260 -11.29 -1.22 -15.79
C LEU A 260 -12.48 -1.96 -16.41
N ARG A 261 -12.52 -3.28 -16.24
CA ARG A 261 -13.57 -4.16 -16.77
C ARG A 261 -14.86 -4.12 -15.95
N SER A 262 -14.70 -3.99 -14.64
CA SER A 262 -15.81 -3.83 -13.69
C SER A 262 -16.29 -2.38 -13.71
N GLU A 263 -17.53 -2.12 -13.30
CA GLU A 263 -18.04 -0.78 -12.99
C GLU A 263 -18.24 -0.56 -11.49
N ARG A 264 -17.87 -1.55 -10.66
CA ARG A 264 -18.01 -1.49 -9.20
C ARG A 264 -16.79 -0.76 -8.60
N PRO A 265 -16.97 0.45 -8.01
CA PRO A 265 -15.86 1.14 -7.36
C PRO A 265 -15.52 0.47 -6.02
N LEU A 266 -14.25 0.19 -5.80
CA LEU A 266 -13.69 -0.40 -4.58
C LEU A 266 -13.26 0.69 -3.59
N PHE A 267 -12.84 1.86 -4.06
CA PHE A 267 -12.37 2.96 -3.20
C PHE A 267 -13.50 3.96 -2.95
N LYS A 268 -13.93 4.11 -1.70
CA LYS A 268 -15.01 5.02 -1.30
C LYS A 268 -14.48 6.15 -0.45
N PHE A 269 -14.70 7.40 -0.87
CA PHE A 269 -14.31 8.58 -0.09
C PHE A 269 -15.24 8.84 1.10
N GLU A 270 -15.50 7.79 1.88
CA GLU A 270 -16.37 7.74 3.05
C GLU A 270 -15.51 7.45 4.29
N PRO A 271 -15.86 8.00 5.47
CA PRO A 271 -15.19 7.64 6.71
C PRO A 271 -15.22 6.12 6.95
N GLY A 272 -14.05 5.54 7.21
CA GLY A 272 -13.91 4.19 7.73
C GLY A 272 -13.53 4.20 9.22
N MET A 273 -13.21 3.03 9.75
CA MET A 273 -12.62 2.89 11.08
C MET A 273 -11.25 2.24 10.91
N ASP A 274 -10.22 2.88 11.47
CA ASP A 274 -8.91 2.28 11.54
C ASP A 274 -8.88 1.19 12.60
N VAL A 275 -8.10 0.15 12.35
CA VAL A 275 -7.92 -1.01 13.23
C VAL A 275 -6.43 -1.19 13.52
N ASP A 276 -6.10 -1.98 14.53
CA ASP A 276 -4.70 -2.28 14.82
C ASP A 276 -4.12 -3.18 13.73
N ASP A 277 -2.98 -2.77 13.16
CA ASP A 277 -2.22 -3.49 12.12
C ASP A 277 -0.77 -2.93 12.10
N ASP A 278 0.09 -3.45 11.23
CA ASP A 278 1.51 -3.17 11.07
C ASP A 278 1.86 -1.70 10.84
N HIS A 279 0.89 -0.84 10.52
CA HIS A 279 1.12 0.59 10.45
C HIS A 279 1.23 1.27 11.80
N LEU A 280 0.65 0.71 12.86
CA LEU A 280 0.59 1.39 14.16
C LEU A 280 1.97 1.80 14.70
N PRO A 281 3.03 0.95 14.66
CA PRO A 281 4.35 1.35 15.12
C PRO A 281 4.95 2.52 14.34
N PHE A 282 4.57 2.67 13.06
CA PHE A 282 5.01 3.76 12.19
C PHE A 282 4.18 5.03 12.40
N THR A 283 2.85 4.92 12.52
CA THR A 283 1.94 6.03 12.82
C THR A 283 2.25 6.67 14.18
N ARG A 284 2.54 5.87 15.21
CA ARG A 284 3.00 6.36 16.53
C ARG A 284 4.31 7.15 16.45
N ARG A 285 5.05 6.97 15.36
CA ARG A 285 6.27 7.69 15.00
C ARG A 285 6.01 8.66 13.84
N ASN A 286 4.79 9.17 13.72
CA ASN A 286 4.35 10.20 12.76
C ASN A 286 4.59 9.88 11.28
N VAL A 287 4.88 8.64 10.90
CA VAL A 287 4.97 8.27 9.48
C VAL A 287 3.56 8.36 8.89
N PRO A 288 3.35 9.10 7.78
CA PRO A 288 2.04 9.18 7.15
C PRO A 288 1.69 7.85 6.50
N VAL A 289 0.49 7.34 6.79
CA VAL A 289 0.03 6.01 6.36
C VAL A 289 -1.28 6.09 5.58
N ILE A 290 -1.40 5.32 4.49
CA ILE A 290 -2.70 4.87 3.96
C ILE A 290 -2.90 3.41 4.34
N HIS A 291 -3.88 3.14 5.19
CA HIS A 291 -4.27 1.78 5.54
C HIS A 291 -5.36 1.30 4.57
N LEU A 292 -4.99 0.42 3.64
CA LEU A 292 -5.84 -0.17 2.61
C LEU A 292 -6.30 -1.56 3.04
N ILE A 293 -7.14 -1.58 4.06
CA ILE A 293 -7.82 -2.77 4.56
C ILE A 293 -9.30 -2.75 4.19
N SER A 294 -9.87 -3.92 3.91
CA SER A 294 -11.29 -4.04 3.60
C SER A 294 -12.16 -3.54 4.76
N ASN A 295 -13.05 -2.58 4.52
CA ASN A 295 -13.97 -2.03 5.53
C ASN A 295 -14.86 -3.11 6.15
N LYS A 296 -15.21 -4.14 5.38
CA LYS A 296 -15.82 -5.37 5.90
C LYS A 296 -14.82 -6.49 5.62
N TYR A 297 -14.37 -7.17 6.66
CA TYR A 297 -13.42 -8.26 6.49
C TYR A 297 -14.01 -9.35 5.59
N PRO A 298 -13.17 -10.05 4.80
CA PRO A 298 -13.59 -11.20 4.03
C PRO A 298 -14.42 -12.17 4.87
N GLY A 299 -15.48 -12.75 4.29
CA GLY A 299 -16.28 -13.76 5.00
C GLY A 299 -15.49 -15.02 5.41
N VAL A 300 -14.29 -15.18 4.84
CA VAL A 300 -13.33 -16.25 5.13
C VAL A 300 -12.23 -15.85 6.11
N TRP A 301 -12.22 -14.61 6.61
CA TRP A 301 -11.18 -14.12 7.53
C TRP A 301 -11.06 -15.03 8.76
N HIS A 302 -9.83 -15.47 9.05
CA HIS A 302 -9.52 -16.43 10.12
C HIS A 302 -10.29 -17.77 10.02
N GLN A 303 -10.71 -18.18 8.81
CA GLN A 303 -11.33 -19.46 8.54
C GLN A 303 -10.46 -20.34 7.63
N ALA A 304 -10.66 -21.65 7.67
CA ALA A 304 -9.93 -22.61 6.83
C ALA A 304 -10.17 -22.37 5.32
N GLU A 305 -11.27 -21.70 4.97
CA GLU A 305 -11.66 -21.34 3.61
C GLU A 305 -10.88 -20.12 3.07
N ASP A 306 -10.00 -19.47 3.83
CA ASP A 306 -9.11 -18.44 3.28
C ASP A 306 -7.96 -19.07 2.48
N VAL A 307 -8.30 -19.56 1.29
CA VAL A 307 -7.44 -20.29 0.36
C VAL A 307 -7.45 -19.65 -1.01
N GLU A 308 -6.40 -19.90 -1.82
CA GLU A 308 -6.26 -19.34 -3.17
C GLU A 308 -7.49 -19.58 -4.06
N MET A 309 -8.14 -20.73 -3.91
CA MET A 309 -9.32 -21.11 -4.70
C MET A 309 -10.51 -20.17 -4.49
N ASN A 310 -10.57 -19.46 -3.37
CA ASN A 310 -11.63 -18.51 -3.03
C ASN A 310 -11.27 -17.05 -3.35
N VAL A 311 -10.10 -16.80 -3.93
CA VAL A 311 -9.67 -15.45 -4.36
C VAL A 311 -10.45 -15.02 -5.61
N ASP A 312 -11.06 -13.84 -5.55
CA ASP A 312 -11.65 -13.18 -6.72
C ASP A 312 -10.56 -12.40 -7.46
N TYR A 313 -10.01 -13.01 -8.50
CA TYR A 313 -8.93 -12.40 -9.28
C TYR A 313 -9.37 -11.17 -10.07
N ASN A 314 -10.65 -11.03 -10.45
CA ASN A 314 -11.11 -9.82 -11.14
C ASN A 314 -11.01 -8.60 -10.21
N THR A 315 -11.49 -8.74 -8.97
CA THR A 315 -11.37 -7.71 -7.94
C THR A 315 -9.91 -7.47 -7.58
N THR A 316 -9.12 -8.53 -7.40
CA THR A 316 -7.69 -8.43 -7.05
C THR A 316 -6.90 -7.67 -8.12
N GLU A 317 -7.17 -7.92 -9.39
CA GLU A 317 -6.53 -7.23 -10.51
C GLU A 317 -6.91 -5.76 -10.60
N GLN A 318 -8.18 -5.42 -10.31
CA GLN A 318 -8.63 -4.03 -10.23
C GLN A 318 -7.86 -3.28 -9.14
N VAL A 319 -7.70 -3.87 -7.94
CA VAL A 319 -6.87 -3.31 -6.87
C VAL A 319 -5.45 -3.11 -7.36
N GLY A 320 -4.81 -4.17 -7.89
CA GLY A 320 -3.44 -4.11 -8.38
C GLY A 320 -3.23 -3.05 -9.46
N LEU A 321 -4.19 -2.85 -10.36
CA LEU A 321 -4.10 -1.82 -11.39
C LEU A 321 -4.14 -0.42 -10.79
N VAL A 322 -5.05 -0.15 -9.84
CA VAL A 322 -5.10 1.15 -9.17
C VAL A 322 -3.81 1.41 -8.41
N LEU A 323 -3.27 0.42 -7.68
CA LEU A 323 -2.01 0.59 -6.94
C LEU A 323 -0.83 0.87 -7.88
N ARG A 324 -0.70 0.16 -9.00
CA ARG A 324 0.39 0.40 -9.97
C ARG A 324 0.34 1.78 -10.64
N MET A 325 -0.87 2.33 -10.81
CA MET A 325 -1.06 3.67 -11.36
C MET A 325 -0.86 4.77 -10.31
N PHE A 326 -1.03 4.43 -9.03
CA PHE A 326 -0.83 5.34 -7.92
C PHE A 326 0.67 5.62 -7.68
N VAL A 327 1.52 4.60 -7.87
CA VAL A 327 2.99 4.70 -7.83
C VAL A 327 3.52 5.51 -9.02
#